data_AF-A0A439S4M8-F1
#
_entry.id   AF-A0A439S4M8-F1
#
_cell.length_a   1.000
_cell.length_b   1.000
_cell.length_c   1.000
_cell.angle_alpha   90.00
_cell.angle_beta   90.00
_cell.angle_gamma   90.00
#
_symmetry.space_group_name_H-M   'P 1'
#
loop_
_entity.id
_entity.type
_entity.pdbx_description
1 polymer ?
#
loop_
_entity_poly.entity_id
_entity_poly.type
_entity_poly.pdbx_seq_one_letter_code
_entity_poly.pdbx_strand_id
1 'polypeptide(L)'
;MTQPMASDPNITARPMHSTATRLISSIGRLGNKLADNVRALRPDQITLRRMCRLDGCTFGIQYRRAGAQLPGANAIACNSAIDAARRRALCCRASRIDLSSIDRVLSRQAGTSGRGRLSAMPKGTKLKPATGATPLIAIAAAAVDTETTGPDATKARVVQIGAIGIAHGKVVRESQLALLIDPGEAIPPEASLVHGITDADVDGAGSFPDAWAQFQEFVGDRILVGHSIGFDLAVLERECRRASLPWAKPRALCVRLLATIANPNLADHSLETIAAWLRLEIAGRHSALGDAIAAGDIFAGLIPELRKRNIRTLGEAEVACLALSDALEA
;
A
#
# COMPACT_ATOMS: atom_id res chain seq x y z
N MET A 1 22.49 -23.09 -76.08
CA MET A 1 21.84 -21.95 -76.76
C MET A 1 21.31 -21.01 -75.71
N THR A 2 22.11 -20.00 -75.43
CA THR A 2 21.84 -18.88 -74.54
C THR A 2 21.17 -17.77 -75.35
N GLN A 3 19.97 -17.36 -74.96
CA GLN A 3 19.49 -15.99 -75.17
C GLN A 3 18.58 -15.57 -74.00
N PRO A 4 18.86 -14.41 -73.37
CA PRO A 4 17.98 -13.77 -72.40
C PRO A 4 17.03 -12.80 -73.12
N MET A 5 15.78 -12.70 -72.64
CA MET A 5 14.87 -11.63 -73.05
C MET A 5 14.93 -10.51 -72.00
N ALA A 6 15.24 -9.33 -72.50
CA ALA A 6 15.36 -8.08 -71.77
C ALA A 6 14.00 -7.43 -71.47
N SER A 7 14.07 -6.57 -70.47
CA SER A 7 13.15 -5.52 -70.00
C SER A 7 12.29 -4.80 -71.03
N ASP A 8 11.10 -4.34 -70.63
CA ASP A 8 10.78 -2.89 -70.60
C ASP A 8 9.47 -2.55 -69.84
N PRO A 9 9.19 -1.26 -69.52
CA PRO A 9 9.03 -0.84 -68.13
C PRO A 9 7.80 0.07 -67.93
N ASN A 10 6.80 -0.32 -67.13
CA ASN A 10 5.81 0.67 -66.68
C ASN A 10 5.02 0.24 -65.45
N ILE A 11 5.63 0.38 -64.26
CA ILE A 11 4.85 0.60 -63.04
C ILE A 11 5.44 1.81 -62.34
N THR A 12 4.82 2.95 -62.63
CA THR A 12 5.11 4.24 -62.04
C THR A 12 4.86 4.21 -60.54
N ALA A 13 5.92 4.53 -59.78
CA ALA A 13 5.85 4.84 -58.38
C ALA A 13 5.01 6.11 -58.16
N ARG A 14 3.96 6.03 -57.35
CA ARG A 14 3.29 7.20 -56.77
C ARG A 14 3.88 7.48 -55.37
N PRO A 15 4.35 8.70 -55.07
CA PRO A 15 4.83 9.04 -53.74
C PRO A 15 3.67 9.46 -52.85
N MET A 16 3.44 8.75 -51.74
CA MET A 16 2.62 9.27 -50.63
C MET A 16 3.51 10.03 -49.63
N HIS A 17 3.94 11.24 -50.03
CA HIS A 17 4.31 12.29 -49.08
C HIS A 17 3.08 13.14 -48.79
N SER A 18 2.72 13.37 -47.51
CA SER A 18 2.30 14.69 -46.99
C SER A 18 1.56 14.74 -45.62
N THR A 19 1.63 13.72 -44.75
CA THR A 19 0.97 13.86 -43.41
C THR A 19 1.91 13.70 -42.20
N ALA A 20 3.07 13.06 -42.33
CA ALA A 20 3.99 12.86 -41.19
C ALA A 20 4.86 14.09 -40.86
N THR A 21 5.19 14.95 -41.83
CA THR A 21 6.12 16.07 -41.62
C THR A 21 5.47 17.30 -40.97
N ARG A 22 4.13 17.43 -40.99
CA ARG A 22 3.44 18.56 -40.34
C ARG A 22 3.24 18.38 -38.83
N LEU A 23 3.16 17.14 -38.34
CA LEU A 23 2.97 16.87 -36.90
C LEU A 23 4.25 17.12 -36.09
N ILE A 24 5.43 16.82 -36.67
CA ILE A 24 6.73 16.98 -36.00
C ILE A 24 7.11 18.46 -35.83
N SER A 25 6.71 19.36 -36.74
CA SER A 25 7.00 20.80 -36.63
C SER A 25 6.12 21.56 -35.62
N SER A 26 4.99 20.98 -35.18
CA SER A 26 4.11 21.60 -34.17
C SER A 26 4.49 21.21 -32.75
N ILE A 27 5.03 20.01 -32.55
CA ILE A 27 5.56 19.55 -31.26
C ILE A 27 6.85 20.30 -30.89
N GLY A 28 7.73 20.55 -31.88
CA GLY A 28 8.95 21.34 -31.68
C GLY A 28 8.71 22.81 -31.29
N ARG A 29 7.59 23.41 -31.74
CA ARG A 29 7.24 24.80 -31.39
C ARG A 29 6.58 24.96 -30.01
N LEU A 30 5.91 23.92 -29.49
CA LEU A 30 5.43 23.92 -28.10
C LEU A 30 6.57 23.69 -27.10
N GLY A 31 7.57 22.88 -27.46
CA GLY A 31 8.74 22.63 -26.60
C GLY A 31 9.59 23.88 -26.34
N ASN A 32 9.82 24.70 -27.37
CA ASN A 32 10.68 25.89 -27.24
C ASN A 32 9.99 27.04 -26.48
N LYS A 33 8.66 27.21 -26.60
CA LYS A 33 7.92 28.22 -25.80
C LYS A 33 7.81 27.89 -24.31
N LEU A 34 7.93 26.61 -23.94
CA LEU A 34 7.96 26.20 -22.53
C LEU A 34 9.36 26.37 -21.91
N ALA A 35 10.40 26.16 -22.70
CA ALA A 35 11.79 26.31 -22.27
C ALA A 35 12.19 27.78 -22.00
N ASP A 36 11.66 28.72 -22.78
CA ASP A 36 11.95 30.15 -22.61
C ASP A 36 11.29 30.75 -21.35
N ASN A 37 10.19 30.18 -20.85
CA ASN A 37 9.48 30.66 -19.65
C ASN A 37 10.05 30.12 -18.33
N VAL A 38 10.94 29.12 -18.35
CA VAL A 38 11.51 28.51 -17.14
C VAL A 38 12.89 29.10 -16.77
N ARG A 39 13.49 29.94 -17.63
CA ARG A 39 14.78 30.61 -17.37
C ARG A 39 14.71 31.99 -16.70
N ALA A 40 13.54 32.46 -16.27
CA ALA A 40 13.36 33.83 -15.76
C ALA A 40 12.84 33.96 -14.31
N LEU A 41 12.94 32.93 -13.47
CA LEU A 41 12.46 33.01 -12.08
C LEU A 41 13.60 32.75 -11.08
N ARG A 42 13.95 33.78 -10.29
CA ARG A 42 14.79 33.67 -9.08
C ARG A 42 13.95 33.14 -7.89
N PRO A 43 14.58 32.57 -6.84
CA PRO A 43 13.91 31.71 -5.85
C PRO A 43 13.18 32.43 -4.70
N ASP A 44 12.97 33.74 -4.78
CA ASP A 44 12.46 34.54 -3.68
C ASP A 44 11.35 35.46 -4.19
N GLN A 45 10.14 35.30 -3.61
CA GLN A 45 8.86 35.95 -3.93
C GLN A 45 8.00 35.13 -4.93
N ILE A 46 7.00 34.43 -4.42
CA ILE A 46 5.61 34.47 -4.92
C ILE A 46 4.69 33.99 -3.78
N THR A 47 4.04 34.96 -3.16
CA THR A 47 2.88 34.80 -2.29
C THR A 47 1.64 34.81 -3.18
N LEU A 48 0.97 33.68 -3.35
CA LEU A 48 -0.26 33.60 -4.15
C LEU A 48 -1.47 34.12 -3.35
N ARG A 49 -1.82 35.40 -3.58
CA ARG A 49 -3.15 35.95 -3.30
C ARG A 49 -4.17 35.26 -4.23
N ARG A 50 -5.11 34.53 -3.64
CA ARG A 50 -6.39 34.15 -4.28
C ARG A 50 -7.30 35.38 -4.32
N MET A 51 -7.72 35.78 -5.53
CA MET A 51 -8.88 36.63 -5.72
C MET A 51 -9.85 35.88 -6.62
N CYS A 52 -10.87 35.31 -5.99
CA CYS A 52 -12.01 34.66 -6.63
C CYS A 52 -13.18 35.64 -6.55
N ARG A 53 -13.73 36.07 -7.68
CA ARG A 53 -15.11 36.58 -7.79
C ARG A 53 -15.64 36.25 -9.18
N LEU A 54 -16.71 35.46 -9.20
CA LEU A 54 -17.94 35.75 -9.94
C LEU A 54 -19.09 35.01 -9.22
N ASP A 55 -19.78 35.80 -8.40
CA ASP A 55 -21.20 35.84 -8.06
C ASP A 55 -21.96 34.62 -7.52
N GLY A 56 -22.40 34.78 -6.26
CA GLY A 56 -23.78 34.46 -5.89
C GLY A 56 -24.00 33.32 -4.90
N CYS A 57 -23.45 33.38 -3.69
CA CYS A 57 -24.07 32.86 -2.45
C CYS A 57 -23.19 33.22 -1.23
N THR A 58 -23.53 34.33 -0.58
CA THR A 58 -22.98 34.72 0.72
C THR A 58 -23.71 33.93 1.81
N PHE A 59 -23.04 32.98 2.45
CA PHE A 59 -23.38 32.57 3.82
C PHE A 59 -22.10 32.50 4.63
N GLY A 60 -21.80 33.60 5.33
CA GLY A 60 -20.81 33.64 6.37
C GLY A 60 -21.42 33.11 7.66
N ILE A 61 -20.71 32.23 8.35
CA ILE A 61 -20.97 31.96 9.76
C ILE A 61 -19.62 32.08 10.47
N GLN A 62 -19.42 33.26 11.05
CA GLN A 62 -18.47 33.48 12.14
C GLN A 62 -19.00 32.76 13.38
N TYR A 63 -18.19 31.90 14.00
CA TYR A 63 -18.44 31.51 15.38
C TYR A 63 -18.02 32.66 16.29
N ARG A 64 -19.01 33.33 16.92
CA ARG A 64 -18.80 34.16 18.10
C ARG A 64 -19.57 33.53 19.25
N ARG A 65 -18.87 33.21 20.34
CA ARG A 65 -19.46 32.83 21.64
C ARG A 65 -20.31 34.00 22.18
N ALA A 66 -21.58 33.76 22.45
CA ALA A 66 -22.33 34.28 23.61
C ALA A 66 -23.72 33.61 23.62
N GLY A 67 -24.13 33.08 24.77
CA GLY A 67 -25.25 32.14 24.90
C GLY A 67 -26.65 32.72 24.67
N ALA A 68 -27.56 31.82 24.30
CA ALA A 68 -29.00 31.86 24.58
C ALA A 68 -29.59 30.47 24.27
N GLN A 69 -30.63 30.10 25.01
CA GLN A 69 -31.19 28.75 25.17
C GLN A 69 -32.51 28.57 24.37
N LEU A 70 -32.77 27.32 23.96
CA LEU A 70 -34.10 26.65 23.70
C LEU A 70 -34.89 26.99 22.41
N PRO A 71 -35.90 26.18 21.99
CA PRO A 71 -36.19 24.74 22.18
C PRO A 71 -36.63 23.97 20.89
N GLY A 72 -36.57 22.62 20.93
CA GLY A 72 -37.58 21.69 20.38
C GLY A 72 -37.95 21.63 18.87
N ALA A 73 -37.95 20.38 18.37
CA ALA A 73 -38.85 19.78 17.36
C ALA A 73 -38.31 19.44 15.95
N ASN A 74 -38.23 18.11 15.74
CA ASN A 74 -38.70 17.28 14.63
C ASN A 74 -38.03 17.28 13.25
N ALA A 75 -37.66 16.05 12.87
CA ALA A 75 -37.36 15.59 11.53
C ALA A 75 -38.52 15.88 10.54
N ILE A 76 -38.17 16.49 9.41
CA ILE A 76 -38.64 16.27 8.01
C ILE A 76 -37.93 17.37 7.20
N ALA A 77 -36.69 17.12 6.76
CA ALA A 77 -35.99 17.94 5.76
C ALA A 77 -34.72 17.24 5.27
N CYS A 78 -34.81 15.97 4.90
CA CYS A 78 -33.69 15.25 4.30
C CYS A 78 -34.19 14.46 3.10
N ASN A 79 -34.56 15.17 2.02
CA ASN A 79 -34.75 14.55 0.69
C ASN A 79 -34.62 15.51 -0.51
N SER A 80 -34.24 16.79 -0.35
CA SER A 80 -34.08 17.72 -1.49
C SER A 80 -32.64 18.02 -1.89
N ALA A 81 -31.62 17.48 -1.20
CA ALA A 81 -30.21 17.72 -1.52
C ALA A 81 -29.58 16.67 -2.47
N ILE A 82 -30.20 15.49 -2.59
CA ILE A 82 -29.66 14.36 -3.39
C ILE A 82 -30.05 14.49 -4.88
N ASP A 83 -31.18 15.14 -5.20
CA ASP A 83 -31.67 15.27 -6.57
C ASP A 83 -31.03 16.41 -7.39
N ALA A 84 -30.40 17.38 -6.71
CA ALA A 84 -29.65 18.45 -7.38
C ALA A 84 -28.27 17.99 -7.87
N ALA A 85 -27.63 17.03 -7.18
CA ALA A 85 -26.33 16.48 -7.56
C ALA A 85 -26.42 15.55 -8.79
N ARG A 86 -27.54 14.83 -8.96
CA ARG A 86 -27.73 13.87 -10.06
C ARG A 86 -27.92 14.52 -11.44
N ARG A 87 -28.40 15.77 -11.52
CA ARG A 87 -28.64 16.45 -12.81
C ARG A 87 -27.42 17.18 -13.40
N ARG A 88 -26.32 17.31 -12.65
CA ARG A 88 -25.12 18.03 -13.12
C ARG A 88 -24.01 17.15 -13.72
N ALA A 89 -24.21 15.83 -13.77
CA ALA A 89 -23.26 14.88 -14.35
C ALA A 89 -23.43 14.63 -15.87
N LEU A 90 -24.34 15.35 -16.56
CA LEU A 90 -24.71 15.03 -17.95
C LEU A 90 -24.02 15.87 -19.05
N CYS A 91 -23.07 16.76 -18.76
CA CYS A 91 -22.60 17.75 -19.75
C CYS A 91 -21.12 17.64 -20.20
N CYS A 92 -20.38 16.58 -19.88
CA CYS A 92 -19.03 16.38 -20.43
C CYS A 92 -18.92 15.06 -21.19
N ARG A 93 -19.26 15.08 -22.49
CA ARG A 93 -18.83 14.07 -23.47
C ARG A 93 -17.71 14.64 -24.33
N ALA A 94 -16.49 14.15 -24.15
CA ALA A 94 -15.49 14.04 -25.22
C ALA A 94 -14.32 13.16 -24.75
N SER A 95 -14.44 11.85 -24.94
CA SER A 95 -13.35 10.86 -25.17
C SER A 95 -13.98 9.46 -25.15
N ARG A 96 -14.17 8.87 -26.33
CA ARG A 96 -14.70 7.50 -26.49
C ARG A 96 -13.59 6.50 -26.16
N ILE A 97 -13.66 5.87 -24.99
CA ILE A 97 -13.14 4.52 -24.78
C ILE A 97 -14.37 3.65 -24.60
N ASP A 98 -14.51 2.64 -25.46
CA ASP A 98 -15.61 1.69 -25.43
C ASP A 98 -15.45 0.75 -24.22
N LEU A 99 -16.16 1.09 -23.13
CA LEU A 99 -16.19 0.33 -21.89
C LEU A 99 -17.22 -0.82 -21.91
N SER A 100 -17.91 -1.07 -23.03
CA SER A 100 -18.95 -2.12 -23.12
C SER A 100 -18.41 -3.56 -23.08
N SER A 101 -17.08 -3.74 -23.13
CA SER A 101 -16.42 -5.05 -22.98
C SER A 101 -16.06 -5.40 -21.53
N ILE A 102 -16.01 -4.44 -20.61
CA ILE A 102 -15.70 -4.69 -19.19
C ILE A 102 -16.97 -5.05 -18.39
N ASP A 103 -18.11 -4.44 -18.74
CA ASP A 103 -19.38 -4.77 -18.08
C ASP A 103 -19.83 -6.21 -18.35
N ARG A 104 -19.46 -6.80 -19.50
CA ARG A 104 -19.80 -8.21 -19.82
C ARG A 104 -18.99 -9.23 -19.02
N VAL A 105 -17.83 -8.83 -18.50
CA VAL A 105 -16.98 -9.66 -17.61
C VAL A 105 -17.43 -9.53 -16.15
N LEU A 106 -17.90 -8.35 -15.73
CA LEU A 106 -18.33 -8.10 -14.36
C LEU A 106 -19.79 -8.49 -14.08
N SER A 107 -20.67 -8.52 -15.09
CA SER A 107 -22.09 -8.87 -14.93
C SER A 107 -22.39 -10.37 -15.00
N ARG A 108 -21.42 -11.24 -15.32
CA ARG A 108 -21.59 -12.71 -15.22
C ARG A 108 -21.35 -13.28 -13.82
N GLN A 109 -20.91 -12.47 -12.85
CA GLN A 109 -20.74 -12.91 -11.46
C GLN A 109 -21.74 -12.27 -10.47
N ALA A 110 -22.53 -11.30 -10.90
CA ALA A 110 -23.58 -10.69 -10.09
C ALA A 110 -24.91 -11.45 -10.29
N GLY A 111 -24.96 -12.71 -9.87
CA GLY A 111 -26.12 -13.56 -10.13
C GLY A 111 -26.12 -14.86 -9.34
N THR A 112 -25.80 -14.83 -8.04
CA THR A 112 -26.35 -15.74 -7.03
C THR A 112 -26.10 -15.15 -5.65
N SER A 113 -27.15 -15.02 -4.86
CA SER A 113 -27.10 -14.73 -3.44
C SER A 113 -26.41 -15.90 -2.72
N GLY A 114 -25.13 -15.75 -2.42
CA GLY A 114 -24.42 -16.63 -1.51
C GLY A 114 -23.49 -15.77 -0.66
N ARG A 115 -23.59 -15.88 0.67
CA ARG A 115 -22.52 -15.44 1.57
C ARG A 115 -21.28 -16.28 1.22
N GLY A 116 -20.51 -15.81 0.24
CA GLY A 116 -19.22 -16.38 -0.09
C GLY A 116 -18.26 -16.08 1.05
N ARG A 117 -18.15 -17.03 1.98
CA ARG A 117 -17.03 -17.10 2.91
C ARG A 117 -15.77 -16.97 2.05
N LEU A 118 -14.94 -15.95 2.30
CA LEU A 118 -13.56 -15.96 1.81
C LEU A 118 -12.99 -17.28 2.32
N SER A 119 -12.83 -18.26 1.43
CA SER A 119 -12.29 -19.55 1.81
C SER A 119 -10.92 -19.27 2.40
N ALA A 120 -10.65 -19.82 3.58
CA ALA A 120 -9.30 -19.97 4.07
C ALA A 120 -8.43 -20.47 2.90
N MET A 121 -7.28 -19.81 2.69
CA MET A 121 -6.33 -20.27 1.69
C MET A 121 -5.98 -21.73 2.01
N PRO A 122 -6.11 -22.66 1.05
CA PRO A 122 -5.85 -24.06 1.32
C PRO A 122 -4.40 -24.21 1.80
N LYS A 123 -4.22 -24.91 2.92
CA LYS A 123 -2.88 -25.33 3.37
C LYS A 123 -2.23 -26.14 2.22
N GLY A 124 -1.05 -25.72 1.77
CA GLY A 124 -0.26 -26.46 0.78
C GLY A 124 -0.43 -26.10 -0.70
N THR A 125 -1.20 -25.07 -1.09
CA THR A 125 -1.11 -24.58 -2.48
C THR A 125 0.19 -23.81 -2.68
N LYS A 126 1.10 -24.33 -3.52
CA LYS A 126 2.28 -23.57 -3.98
C LYS A 126 1.82 -22.27 -4.63
N LEU A 127 1.96 -21.16 -3.91
CA LEU A 127 1.70 -19.83 -4.44
C LEU A 127 2.73 -19.57 -5.54
N LYS A 128 2.31 -18.95 -6.65
CA LYS A 128 3.29 -18.46 -7.62
C LYS A 128 4.10 -17.34 -6.94
N PRO A 129 5.44 -17.40 -6.95
CA PRO A 129 6.26 -16.35 -6.36
C PRO A 129 5.94 -15.00 -6.98
N ALA A 130 5.76 -13.98 -6.15
CA ALA A 130 5.55 -12.62 -6.63
C ALA A 130 6.81 -12.14 -7.36
N THR A 131 6.66 -11.53 -8.53
CA THR A 131 7.74 -10.83 -9.24
C THR A 131 7.65 -9.32 -9.00
N GLY A 132 8.67 -8.56 -9.41
CA GLY A 132 8.65 -7.10 -9.33
C GLY A 132 7.45 -6.45 -10.06
N ALA A 133 6.96 -7.07 -11.14
CA ALA A 133 5.80 -6.57 -11.89
C ALA A 133 4.44 -6.89 -11.23
N THR A 134 4.42 -7.65 -10.13
CA THR A 134 3.18 -8.03 -9.46
C THR A 134 2.52 -6.79 -8.86
N PRO A 135 1.25 -6.48 -9.19
CA PRO A 135 0.54 -5.37 -8.56
C PRO A 135 0.44 -5.57 -7.05
N LEU A 136 0.58 -4.50 -6.25
CA LEU A 136 0.51 -4.56 -4.78
C LEU A 136 -0.80 -5.18 -4.28
N ILE A 137 -1.92 -4.91 -4.97
CA ILE A 137 -3.22 -5.51 -4.63
C ILE A 137 -3.27 -7.02 -4.90
N ALA A 138 -2.39 -7.55 -5.74
CA ALA A 138 -2.39 -8.95 -6.16
C ALA A 138 -1.32 -9.79 -5.46
N ILE A 139 -0.45 -9.20 -4.62
CA ILE A 139 0.56 -9.97 -3.90
C ILE A 139 -0.11 -10.88 -2.88
N ALA A 140 0.42 -12.10 -2.76
CA ALA A 140 0.20 -12.92 -1.58
C ALA A 140 1.26 -12.51 -0.54
N ALA A 141 0.80 -12.00 0.60
CA ALA A 141 1.67 -11.48 1.64
C ALA A 141 1.30 -12.07 3.01
N ALA A 142 2.22 -11.96 3.96
CA ALA A 142 1.95 -12.20 5.37
C ALA A 142 2.45 -10.99 6.15
N ALA A 143 1.56 -10.33 6.90
CA ALA A 143 2.03 -9.36 7.88
C ALA A 143 2.57 -10.09 9.10
N VAL A 144 3.68 -9.61 9.64
CA VAL A 144 4.44 -10.25 10.72
C VAL A 144 4.89 -9.20 11.73
N ASP A 145 4.99 -9.62 12.98
CA ASP A 145 5.51 -8.84 14.09
C ASP A 145 6.09 -9.79 15.15
N THR A 146 7.10 -9.34 15.90
CA THR A 146 7.69 -10.09 17.00
C THR A 146 7.72 -9.29 18.30
N GLU A 147 7.37 -9.97 19.40
CA GLU A 147 7.70 -9.49 20.74
C GLU A 147 9.01 -10.12 21.18
N THR A 148 9.83 -9.35 21.90
CA THR A 148 11.20 -9.74 22.22
C THR A 148 11.62 -9.36 23.63
N THR A 149 12.69 -9.98 24.13
CA THR A 149 13.26 -9.66 25.45
C THR A 149 13.89 -8.26 25.52
N GLY A 150 13.94 -7.49 24.42
CA GLY A 150 14.39 -6.10 24.44
C GLY A 150 14.57 -5.48 23.05
N PRO A 151 14.83 -4.17 22.97
CA PRO A 151 14.84 -3.42 21.71
C PRO A 151 16.16 -3.54 20.91
N ASP A 152 17.18 -4.21 21.45
CA ASP A 152 18.47 -4.39 20.77
C ASP A 152 18.46 -5.71 19.98
N ALA A 153 18.24 -5.62 18.66
CA ALA A 153 18.18 -6.79 17.78
C ALA A 153 19.45 -7.66 17.79
N THR A 154 20.59 -7.13 18.25
CA THR A 154 21.84 -7.89 18.36
C THR A 154 21.88 -8.83 19.57
N LYS A 155 21.00 -8.62 20.56
CA LYS A 155 20.95 -9.36 21.82
C LYS A 155 19.60 -10.04 22.07
N ALA A 156 18.53 -9.38 21.68
CA ALA A 156 17.16 -9.77 21.98
C ALA A 156 16.84 -11.20 21.53
N ARG A 157 15.99 -11.85 22.32
CA ARG A 157 15.38 -13.16 22.03
C ARG A 157 13.92 -12.95 21.69
N VAL A 158 13.38 -13.79 20.82
CA VAL A 158 11.94 -13.76 20.50
C VAL A 158 11.16 -14.42 21.62
N VAL A 159 10.09 -13.77 22.08
CA VAL A 159 9.12 -14.33 23.04
C VAL A 159 7.76 -14.60 22.40
N GLN A 160 7.44 -13.90 21.31
CA GLN A 160 6.23 -14.16 20.53
C GLN A 160 6.44 -13.89 19.04
N ILE A 161 5.82 -14.69 18.19
CA ILE A 161 5.67 -14.42 16.75
C ILE A 161 4.19 -14.31 16.43
N GLY A 162 3.81 -13.20 15.81
CA GLY A 162 2.48 -12.98 15.26
C GLY A 162 2.55 -12.87 13.75
N ALA A 163 1.62 -13.53 13.05
CA ALA A 163 1.51 -13.39 11.62
C ALA A 163 0.06 -13.50 11.13
N ILE A 164 -0.25 -12.78 10.05
CA ILE A 164 -1.55 -12.84 9.40
C ILE A 164 -1.44 -12.79 7.88
N GLY A 165 -2.21 -13.64 7.20
CA GLY A 165 -2.25 -13.71 5.75
C GLY A 165 -2.90 -12.47 5.12
N ILE A 166 -2.38 -12.04 3.98
CA ILE A 166 -2.93 -10.98 3.15
C ILE A 166 -3.11 -11.52 1.74
N ALA A 167 -4.32 -11.35 1.21
CA ALA A 167 -4.67 -11.72 -0.15
C ALA A 167 -5.59 -10.66 -0.76
N HIS A 168 -5.38 -10.37 -2.04
CA HIS A 168 -6.19 -9.39 -2.78
C HIS A 168 -6.24 -8.00 -2.11
N GLY A 169 -5.12 -7.58 -1.52
CA GLY A 169 -4.99 -6.31 -0.81
C GLY A 169 -5.84 -6.21 0.46
N LYS A 170 -6.16 -7.35 1.10
CA LYS A 170 -6.92 -7.42 2.34
C LYS A 170 -6.35 -8.47 3.29
N VAL A 171 -6.48 -8.22 4.58
CA VAL A 171 -6.19 -9.18 5.64
C VAL A 171 -7.19 -10.36 5.56
N VAL A 172 -6.67 -11.58 5.63
CA VAL A 172 -7.43 -12.83 5.68
C VAL A 172 -7.51 -13.28 7.14
N ARG A 173 -8.61 -12.93 7.81
CA ARG A 173 -8.79 -13.12 9.26
C ARG A 173 -8.75 -14.59 9.68
N GLU A 174 -8.99 -15.54 8.79
CA GLU A 174 -8.91 -16.97 9.10
C GLU A 174 -7.48 -17.51 9.00
N SER A 175 -6.55 -16.76 8.41
CA SER A 175 -5.16 -17.15 8.21
C SER A 175 -4.27 -16.43 9.22
N GLN A 176 -4.29 -16.86 10.48
CA GLN A 176 -3.52 -16.26 11.57
C GLN A 176 -2.56 -17.27 12.19
N LEU A 177 -1.47 -16.76 12.74
CA LEU A 177 -0.50 -17.50 13.54
C LEU A 177 -0.13 -16.65 14.75
N ALA A 178 -0.17 -17.24 15.93
CA ALA A 178 0.35 -16.65 17.15
C ALA A 178 1.08 -17.74 17.92
N LEU A 179 2.38 -17.54 18.16
CA LEU A 179 3.25 -18.52 18.81
C LEU A 179 3.95 -17.84 19.97
N LEU A 180 3.76 -18.37 21.18
CA LEU A 180 4.61 -18.06 22.32
C LEU A 180 5.86 -18.95 22.26
N ILE A 181 6.99 -18.37 22.66
CA ILE A 181 8.30 -19.01 22.60
C ILE A 181 8.97 -18.84 23.96
N ASP A 182 9.50 -19.94 24.51
CA ASP A 182 10.42 -19.86 25.63
C ASP A 182 11.77 -19.29 25.12
N PRO A 183 12.15 -18.06 25.54
CA PRO A 183 13.41 -17.48 25.13
C PRO A 183 14.61 -18.17 25.80
N GLY A 184 14.44 -19.07 26.77
CA GLY A 184 15.55 -19.71 27.48
C GLY A 184 16.41 -18.74 28.29
N GLU A 185 15.85 -17.58 28.62
CA GLU A 185 16.39 -16.56 29.52
C GLU A 185 15.21 -15.86 30.22
N ALA A 186 15.46 -15.21 31.36
CA ALA A 186 14.41 -14.44 32.02
C ALA A 186 13.99 -13.25 31.14
N ILE A 187 12.68 -13.04 30.97
CA ILE A 187 12.12 -11.90 30.25
C ILE A 187 12.31 -10.64 31.10
N PRO A 188 13.02 -9.61 30.61
CA PRO A 188 13.21 -8.39 31.37
C PRO A 188 11.87 -7.71 31.72
N PRO A 189 11.72 -7.15 32.95
CA PRO A 189 10.51 -6.47 33.35
C PRO A 189 10.11 -5.32 32.41
N GLU A 190 11.09 -4.62 31.83
CA GLU A 190 10.85 -3.52 30.90
C GLU A 190 10.21 -4.01 29.59
N ALA A 191 10.60 -5.19 29.10
CA ALA A 191 9.96 -5.82 27.95
C ALA A 191 8.54 -6.29 28.30
N SER A 192 8.39 -6.94 29.45
CA SER A 192 7.10 -7.38 29.99
C SER A 192 6.10 -6.22 30.16
N LEU A 193 6.57 -5.02 30.55
CA LEU A 193 5.74 -3.83 30.66
C LEU A 193 5.21 -3.33 29.31
N VAL A 194 5.90 -3.64 28.21
CA VAL A 194 5.47 -3.26 26.86
C VAL A 194 4.43 -4.25 26.35
N HIS A 195 4.80 -5.54 26.26
CA HIS A 195 3.99 -6.55 25.57
C HIS A 195 3.15 -7.43 26.50
N GLY A 196 3.32 -7.31 27.82
CA GLY A 196 2.51 -8.02 28.82
C GLY A 196 2.78 -9.52 28.94
N ILE A 197 3.89 -10.03 28.38
CA ILE A 197 4.28 -11.45 28.43
C ILE A 197 5.30 -11.60 29.55
N THR A 198 5.04 -12.53 30.46
CA THR A 198 5.88 -12.82 31.63
C THR A 198 6.55 -14.18 31.48
N ASP A 199 7.55 -14.46 32.34
CA ASP A 199 8.19 -15.79 32.41
C ASP A 199 7.16 -16.92 32.64
N ALA A 200 6.06 -16.64 33.35
CA ALA A 200 5.00 -17.61 33.60
C ALA A 200 4.16 -17.92 32.35
N ASP A 201 4.03 -16.96 31.42
CA ASP A 201 3.27 -17.15 30.19
C ASP A 201 4.03 -18.02 29.16
N VAL A 202 5.36 -18.02 29.24
CA VAL A 202 6.24 -18.82 28.36
C VAL A 202 6.70 -20.13 29.00
N ASP A 203 6.33 -20.40 30.25
CA ASP A 203 6.63 -21.67 30.91
C ASP A 203 5.93 -22.83 30.17
N GLY A 204 6.72 -23.79 29.69
CA GLY A 204 6.24 -24.89 28.84
C GLY A 204 5.89 -24.49 27.40
N ALA A 205 6.15 -23.25 26.98
CA ALA A 205 6.04 -22.85 25.58
C ALA A 205 7.12 -23.55 24.72
N GLY A 206 6.89 -23.57 23.40
CA GLY A 206 7.81 -24.20 22.46
C GLY A 206 9.15 -23.47 22.35
N SER A 207 10.16 -24.17 21.86
CA SER A 207 11.46 -23.56 21.55
C SER A 207 11.39 -22.72 20.28
N PHE A 208 12.35 -21.81 20.07
CA PHE A 208 12.46 -21.06 18.81
C PHE A 208 12.47 -21.97 17.55
N PRO A 209 13.24 -23.07 17.50
CA PRO A 209 13.18 -24.01 16.37
C PRO A 209 11.77 -24.52 16.02
N ASP A 210 10.97 -24.88 17.02
CA ASP A 210 9.62 -25.40 16.83
C ASP A 210 8.68 -24.32 16.29
N ALA A 211 8.81 -23.10 16.83
CA ALA A 211 8.04 -21.96 16.36
C ALA A 211 8.47 -21.52 14.96
N TRP A 212 9.78 -21.56 14.67
CA TRP A 212 10.33 -21.22 13.36
C TRP A 212 9.81 -22.15 12.26
N ALA A 213 9.75 -23.46 12.51
CA ALA A 213 9.20 -24.42 11.56
C ALA A 213 7.72 -24.11 11.23
N GLN A 214 6.91 -23.83 12.25
CA GLN A 214 5.50 -23.45 12.09
C GLN A 214 5.35 -22.10 11.36
N PHE A 215 6.21 -21.13 11.68
CA PHE A 215 6.23 -19.84 11.02
C PHE A 215 6.59 -19.97 9.54
N GLN A 216 7.61 -20.75 9.20
CA GLN A 216 8.02 -21.00 7.81
C GLN A 216 6.91 -21.69 7.01
N GLU A 217 6.22 -22.69 7.59
CA GLU A 217 5.06 -23.32 6.96
C GLU A 217 3.95 -22.30 6.72
N PHE A 218 3.68 -21.43 7.69
CA PHE A 218 2.65 -20.42 7.59
C PHE A 218 2.95 -19.38 6.50
N VAL A 219 4.16 -18.82 6.46
CA VAL A 219 4.51 -17.75 5.52
C VAL A 219 4.76 -18.28 4.11
N GLY A 220 5.38 -19.44 3.96
CA GLY A 220 5.75 -20.01 2.65
C GLY A 220 6.50 -18.99 1.77
N ASP A 221 6.11 -18.90 0.49
CA ASP A 221 6.71 -17.99 -0.50
C ASP A 221 6.10 -16.57 -0.50
N ARG A 222 5.36 -16.19 0.55
CA ARG A 222 4.69 -14.88 0.63
C ARG A 222 5.68 -13.75 0.89
N ILE A 223 5.32 -12.55 0.43
CA ILE A 223 6.04 -11.32 0.80
C ILE A 223 5.72 -10.98 2.25
N LEU A 224 6.73 -10.67 3.06
CA LEU A 224 6.50 -10.24 4.43
C LEU A 224 6.17 -8.76 4.50
N VAL A 225 5.32 -8.37 5.44
CA VAL A 225 4.89 -6.99 5.66
C VAL A 225 4.97 -6.70 7.15
N GLY A 226 5.49 -5.55 7.57
CA GLY A 226 5.59 -5.21 8.99
C GLY A 226 5.86 -3.73 9.22
N HIS A 227 5.64 -3.25 10.44
CA HIS A 227 5.72 -1.81 10.76
C HIS A 227 7.15 -1.29 10.83
N SER A 228 8.05 -2.01 11.49
CA SER A 228 9.50 -1.74 11.46
C SER A 228 10.25 -3.02 11.15
N ILE A 229 9.79 -3.73 10.11
CA ILE A 229 10.14 -5.13 9.79
C ILE A 229 11.64 -5.45 9.73
N GLY A 230 12.51 -4.45 9.54
CA GLY A 230 13.96 -4.64 9.65
C GLY A 230 14.40 -5.17 11.01
N PHE A 231 13.76 -4.71 12.10
CA PHE A 231 14.01 -5.21 13.45
C PHE A 231 13.61 -6.68 13.58
N ASP A 232 12.38 -7.02 13.22
CA ASP A 232 11.83 -8.38 13.27
C ASP A 232 12.73 -9.35 12.50
N LEU A 233 13.10 -8.99 11.27
CA LEU A 233 13.97 -9.80 10.42
C LEU A 233 15.37 -9.99 11.01
N ALA A 234 15.94 -8.95 11.62
CA ALA A 234 17.25 -9.04 12.25
C ALA A 234 17.24 -9.98 13.47
N VAL A 235 16.19 -9.92 14.29
CA VAL A 235 16.02 -10.82 15.44
C VAL A 235 15.79 -12.26 14.97
N LEU A 236 14.93 -12.47 13.97
CA LEU A 236 14.67 -13.80 13.41
C LEU A 236 15.93 -14.42 12.77
N GLU A 237 16.71 -13.63 12.03
CA GLU A 237 18.00 -14.06 11.47
C GLU A 237 18.98 -14.49 12.57
N ARG A 238 19.07 -13.69 13.64
CA ARG A 238 19.92 -13.99 14.78
C ARG A 238 19.50 -15.27 15.48
N GLU A 239 18.20 -15.46 15.74
CA GLU A 239 17.67 -16.68 16.35
C GLU A 239 17.91 -17.91 15.47
N CYS A 240 17.73 -17.80 14.15
CA CYS A 240 18.06 -18.88 13.22
C CYS A 240 19.54 -19.25 13.32
N ARG A 241 20.44 -18.26 13.30
CA ARG A 241 21.89 -18.49 13.46
C ARG A 241 22.22 -19.15 14.81
N ARG A 242 21.60 -18.70 15.90
CA ARG A 242 21.78 -19.27 17.25
C ARG A 242 21.34 -20.73 17.32
N ALA A 243 20.24 -21.06 16.66
CA ALA A 243 19.67 -22.40 16.60
C ALA A 243 20.29 -23.30 15.50
N SER A 244 21.30 -22.82 14.77
CA SER A 244 21.87 -23.52 13.58
C SER A 244 20.82 -23.87 12.52
N LEU A 245 19.81 -23.02 12.35
CA LEU A 245 18.75 -23.15 11.35
C LEU A 245 19.08 -22.35 10.09
N PRO A 246 18.65 -22.82 8.90
CA PRO A 246 18.87 -22.10 7.66
C PRO A 246 18.09 -20.77 7.65
N TRP A 247 18.78 -19.70 7.27
CA TRP A 247 18.19 -18.39 7.01
C TRP A 247 18.28 -18.04 5.53
N ALA A 248 17.14 -17.73 4.94
CA ALA A 248 17.05 -17.12 3.63
C ALA A 248 16.29 -15.80 3.80
N LYS A 249 16.98 -14.67 3.60
CA LYS A 249 16.38 -13.35 3.80
C LYS A 249 15.11 -13.22 2.93
N PRO A 250 13.92 -13.06 3.53
CA PRO A 250 12.69 -12.95 2.78
C PRO A 250 12.59 -11.58 2.12
N ARG A 251 11.80 -11.50 1.06
CA ARG A 251 11.37 -10.21 0.52
C ARG A 251 10.33 -9.60 1.46
N ALA A 252 10.50 -8.33 1.79
CA ALA A 252 9.71 -7.68 2.81
C ALA A 252 9.39 -6.22 2.44
N LEU A 253 8.23 -5.74 2.90
CA LEU A 253 7.80 -4.35 2.80
C LEU A 253 7.57 -3.77 4.21
N CYS A 254 8.16 -2.60 4.45
CA CYS A 254 8.01 -1.87 5.71
C CYS A 254 6.87 -0.86 5.58
N VAL A 255 5.76 -1.04 6.30
CA VAL A 255 4.61 -0.13 6.19
C VAL A 255 4.91 1.26 6.73
N ARG A 256 5.87 1.41 7.66
CA ARG A 256 6.37 2.72 8.09
C ARG A 256 7.01 3.48 6.94
N LEU A 257 7.93 2.85 6.19
CA LEU A 257 8.55 3.48 5.01
C LEU A 257 7.52 3.78 3.92
N LEU A 258 6.62 2.84 3.64
CA LEU A 258 5.55 3.04 2.67
C LEU A 258 4.63 4.20 3.06
N ALA A 259 4.31 4.35 4.35
CA ALA A 259 3.53 5.47 4.85
C ALA A 259 4.29 6.80 4.73
N THR A 260 5.60 6.84 5.02
CA THR A 260 6.44 8.02 4.78
C THR A 260 6.42 8.46 3.32
N ILE A 261 6.51 7.51 2.39
CA ILE A 261 6.42 7.78 0.94
C ILE A 261 5.02 8.28 0.56
N ALA A 262 3.99 7.61 1.07
CA ALA A 262 2.60 7.96 0.77
C ALA A 262 2.23 9.34 1.33
N ASN A 263 2.66 9.66 2.55
CA ASN A 263 2.41 10.93 3.21
C ASN A 263 3.63 11.38 4.06
N PRO A 264 4.53 12.21 3.49
CA PRO A 264 5.72 12.69 4.19
C PRO A 264 5.41 13.75 5.26
N ASN A 265 4.16 14.23 5.34
CA ASN A 265 3.75 15.29 6.28
C ASN A 265 3.07 14.73 7.54
N LEU A 266 3.13 13.42 7.78
CA LEU A 266 2.65 12.87 9.05
C LEU A 266 3.51 13.38 10.21
N ALA A 267 2.88 13.57 11.38
CA ALA A 267 3.58 14.08 12.56
C ALA A 267 4.67 13.10 13.05
N ASP A 268 4.38 11.81 12.96
CA ASP A 268 5.31 10.71 13.12
C ASP A 268 4.86 9.54 12.23
N HIS A 269 5.62 8.45 12.26
CA HIS A 269 5.30 7.23 11.54
C HIS A 269 5.18 6.05 12.52
N SER A 270 4.57 6.30 13.67
CA SER A 270 4.08 5.25 14.57
C SER A 270 2.92 4.50 13.92
N LEU A 271 2.67 3.29 14.42
CA LEU A 271 1.62 2.42 13.89
C LEU A 271 0.24 3.09 14.11
N GLU A 272 0.07 3.73 15.25
CA GLU A 272 -1.10 4.50 15.67
C GLU A 272 -1.35 5.70 14.75
N THR A 273 -0.33 6.51 14.48
CA THR A 273 -0.47 7.70 13.62
C THR A 273 -0.84 7.32 12.19
N ILE A 274 -0.22 6.27 11.66
CA ILE A 274 -0.51 5.79 10.30
C ILE A 274 -1.93 5.24 10.23
N ALA A 275 -2.36 4.41 11.18
CA ALA A 275 -3.72 3.89 11.21
C ALA A 275 -4.77 4.99 11.37
N ALA A 276 -4.52 5.97 12.24
CA ALA A 276 -5.41 7.12 12.42
C ALA A 276 -5.55 7.93 11.13
N TRP A 277 -4.45 8.19 10.42
CA TRP A 277 -4.49 8.85 9.11
C TRP A 277 -5.30 8.07 8.08
N LEU A 278 -5.16 6.74 8.07
CA LEU A 278 -5.91 5.84 7.18
C LEU A 278 -7.35 5.54 7.67
N ARG A 279 -7.74 6.08 8.83
CA ARG A 279 -9.05 5.85 9.48
C ARG A 279 -9.31 4.38 9.78
N LEU A 280 -8.28 3.68 10.24
CA LEU A 280 -8.33 2.29 10.66
C LEU A 280 -8.44 2.22 12.18
N GLU A 281 -9.30 1.33 12.66
CA GLU A 281 -9.34 0.96 14.08
C GLU A 281 -8.28 -0.11 14.34
N ILE A 282 -7.45 0.09 15.36
CA ILE A 282 -6.49 -0.90 15.80
C ILE A 282 -6.99 -1.52 17.11
N ALA A 283 -6.88 -2.83 17.22
CA ALA A 283 -7.17 -3.58 18.43
C ALA A 283 -6.00 -4.50 18.77
N GLY A 284 -5.83 -4.82 20.06
CA GLY A 284 -4.81 -5.77 20.51
C GLY A 284 -3.36 -5.29 20.37
N ARG A 285 -3.12 -3.98 20.49
CA ARG A 285 -1.76 -3.40 20.48
C ARG A 285 -0.86 -4.07 21.52
N HIS A 286 0.43 -4.17 21.20
CA HIS A 286 1.45 -4.79 22.04
C HIS A 286 1.22 -6.30 22.25
N SER A 287 0.55 -6.92 21.29
CA SER A 287 0.66 -8.35 21.05
C SER A 287 1.15 -8.53 19.62
N ALA A 288 2.03 -9.50 19.39
CA ALA A 288 2.59 -9.72 18.06
C ALA A 288 1.50 -9.94 17.01
N LEU A 289 0.44 -10.67 17.36
CA LEU A 289 -0.66 -10.91 16.42
C LEU A 289 -1.50 -9.65 16.17
N GLY A 290 -1.80 -8.86 17.19
CA GLY A 290 -2.54 -7.60 17.03
C GLY A 290 -1.76 -6.58 16.21
N ASP A 291 -0.45 -6.52 16.40
CA ASP A 291 0.45 -5.62 15.68
C ASP A 291 0.65 -6.08 14.23
N ALA A 292 0.78 -7.38 13.98
CA ALA A 292 0.77 -7.96 12.64
C ALA A 292 -0.57 -7.69 11.91
N ILE A 293 -1.70 -7.82 12.60
CA ILE A 293 -3.03 -7.45 12.09
C ILE A 293 -3.04 -5.98 11.66
N ALA A 294 -2.59 -5.09 12.54
CA ALA A 294 -2.62 -3.66 12.29
C ALA A 294 -1.70 -3.29 11.11
N ALA A 295 -0.51 -3.88 11.03
CA ALA A 295 0.40 -3.70 9.91
C ALA A 295 -0.22 -4.20 8.59
N GLY A 296 -0.95 -5.32 8.61
CA GLY A 296 -1.65 -5.84 7.44
C GLY A 296 -2.79 -4.93 6.96
N ASP A 297 -3.59 -4.40 7.89
CA ASP A 297 -4.67 -3.46 7.58
C ASP A 297 -4.11 -2.12 7.07
N ILE A 298 -3.01 -1.63 7.67
CA ILE A 298 -2.28 -0.45 7.19
C ILE A 298 -1.78 -0.69 5.78
N PHE A 299 -1.14 -1.83 5.50
CA PHE A 299 -0.67 -2.15 4.15
C PHE A 299 -1.82 -2.10 3.14
N ALA A 300 -2.97 -2.72 3.45
CA ALA A 300 -4.16 -2.65 2.62
C ALA A 300 -4.64 -1.21 2.39
N GLY A 301 -4.66 -0.39 3.45
CA GLY A 301 -5.03 1.03 3.39
C GLY A 301 -4.04 1.92 2.63
N LEU A 302 -2.75 1.53 2.59
CA LEU A 302 -1.71 2.25 1.87
C LEU A 302 -1.76 2.03 0.36
N ILE A 303 -2.29 0.90 -0.13
CA ILE A 303 -2.30 0.58 -1.57
C ILE A 303 -2.92 1.71 -2.43
N PRO A 304 -4.11 2.27 -2.09
CA PRO A 304 -4.67 3.40 -2.81
C PRO A 304 -3.82 4.68 -2.74
N GLU A 305 -3.16 4.94 -1.61
CA GLU A 305 -2.33 6.13 -1.39
C GLU A 305 -1.01 6.06 -2.17
N LEU A 306 -0.35 4.89 -2.15
CA LEU A 306 0.84 4.59 -2.95
C LEU A 306 0.54 4.71 -4.46
N ARG A 307 -0.65 4.28 -4.89
CA ARG A 307 -1.08 4.44 -6.28
C ARG A 307 -1.15 5.90 -6.71
N LYS A 308 -1.50 6.84 -5.82
CA LYS A 308 -1.47 8.29 -6.10
C LYS A 308 -0.03 8.81 -6.29
N ARG A 309 0.96 8.12 -5.71
CA ARG A 309 2.40 8.35 -5.90
C ARG A 309 2.99 7.57 -7.08
N ASN A 310 2.16 6.97 -7.93
CA ASN A 310 2.56 6.08 -9.03
C ASN A 310 3.27 4.78 -8.63
N ILE A 311 3.20 4.37 -7.36
CA ILE A 311 3.71 3.08 -6.90
C ILE A 311 2.56 2.08 -6.97
N ARG A 312 2.65 1.09 -7.87
CA ARG A 312 1.57 0.15 -8.17
C ARG A 312 1.98 -1.30 -8.02
N THR A 313 3.27 -1.58 -8.15
CA THR A 313 3.83 -2.94 -8.17
C THR A 313 4.80 -3.14 -7.01
N LEU A 314 5.08 -4.41 -6.72
CA LEU A 314 6.02 -4.80 -5.69
C LEU A 314 7.43 -4.21 -5.93
N GLY A 315 7.94 -4.28 -7.16
CA GLY A 315 9.26 -3.75 -7.49
C GLY A 315 9.35 -2.25 -7.33
N GLU A 316 8.32 -1.50 -7.73
CA GLU A 316 8.26 -0.04 -7.51
C GLU A 316 8.27 0.30 -6.01
N ALA A 317 7.55 -0.47 -5.19
CA ALA A 317 7.52 -0.29 -3.74
C ALA A 317 8.89 -0.59 -3.10
N GLU A 318 9.52 -1.70 -3.48
CA GLU A 318 10.85 -2.09 -2.98
C GLU A 318 11.90 -1.03 -3.32
N VAL A 319 11.92 -0.55 -4.57
CA VAL A 319 12.85 0.51 -5.01
C VAL A 319 12.61 1.80 -4.25
N ALA A 320 11.35 2.20 -4.05
CA ALA A 320 11.02 3.42 -3.32
C ALA A 320 11.40 3.33 -1.83
N CYS A 321 11.17 2.17 -1.20
CA CYS A 321 11.62 1.91 0.17
C CYS A 321 13.14 1.98 0.31
N LEU A 322 13.88 1.35 -0.62
CA LEU A 322 15.35 1.37 -0.61
C LEU A 322 15.89 2.79 -0.74
N ALA A 323 15.40 3.56 -1.71
CA ALA A 323 15.82 4.94 -1.91
C ALA A 323 15.55 5.84 -0.70
N LEU A 324 14.46 5.60 0.03
CA LEU A 324 14.18 6.32 1.27
C LEU A 324 15.11 5.89 2.41
N SER A 325 15.39 4.59 2.56
CA SER A 325 16.34 4.10 3.57
C SER A 325 17.73 4.71 3.37
N ASP A 326 18.24 4.70 2.14
CA ASP A 326 19.55 5.28 1.81
C ASP A 326 19.60 6.79 2.16
N ALA A 327 18.49 7.50 1.94
CA ALA A 327 18.40 8.93 2.25
C ALA A 327 18.28 9.24 3.75
N LEU A 328 17.82 8.28 4.57
CA LEU A 328 17.76 8.43 6.03
C LEU A 328 19.09 8.07 6.71
N GLU A 329 19.95 7.31 6.03
CA GLU A 329 21.27 6.90 6.52
C GLU A 329 22.40 7.84 6.09
N ALA A 330 22.15 8.74 5.13
CA ALA A 330 23.09 9.73 4.60
C ALA A 330 23.11 11.04 5.41
#